data_AF-A0A527VCY9-F1
#
_entry.id   AF-A0A527VCY9-F1
#
_cell.length_a   1.000
_cell.length_b   1.000
_cell.length_c   1.000
_cell.angle_alpha   90.00
_cell.angle_beta   90.00
_cell.angle_gamma   90.00
#
_symmetry.space_group_name_H-M   'P 1'
#
loop_
_entity.id
_entity.type
_entity.pdbx_description
1 polymer ?
#
loop_
_entity_poly.entity_id
_entity_poly.type
_entity_poly.pdbx_seq_one_letter_code
_entity_poly.pdbx_strand_id
1 'polypeptide(L)'
;MTKSLLYAAAIVAGSLYASSAPASEWGCQVLLCVSGNWQATPSCHPTMYRLLGAMKLPGFSWPTCPAASSSAARKDVYDDCPEGWTVGYSDVGHDGNRLKPNMCEKRENLCFNHRNGRPIFKPVTNRRDGDSCQKTISMPRPTRTKPWYVEYTDAKGLRQRTWFNLNI
;
A
#
# COMPACT_ATOMS: atom_id res chain seq x y z
N MET A 1 7.20 -58.53 -43.23
CA MET A 1 6.55 -57.37 -43.89
C MET A 1 5.50 -56.88 -42.91
N THR A 2 5.64 -55.78 -42.18
CA THR A 2 5.83 -54.39 -42.62
C THR A 2 6.50 -53.54 -41.53
N LYS A 3 7.29 -52.55 -41.97
CA LYS A 3 7.90 -51.48 -41.17
C LYS A 3 6.82 -50.52 -40.64
N SER A 4 7.06 -49.88 -39.49
CA SER A 4 6.92 -48.42 -39.38
C SER A 4 7.54 -47.89 -38.08
N LEU A 5 8.56 -47.06 -38.29
CA LEU A 5 9.19 -46.17 -37.31
C LEU A 5 8.15 -45.15 -36.85
N LEU A 6 8.03 -44.91 -35.54
CA LEU A 6 7.38 -43.70 -35.04
C LEU A 6 8.38 -42.88 -34.25
N TYR A 7 8.53 -41.67 -34.76
CA TYR A 7 9.47 -40.63 -34.40
C TYR A 7 9.23 -40.11 -32.99
N ALA A 8 10.33 -39.92 -32.26
CA ALA A 8 10.38 -39.05 -31.10
C ALA A 8 10.22 -37.59 -31.54
N ALA A 9 9.31 -36.86 -30.90
CA ALA A 9 9.29 -35.41 -30.90
C ALA A 9 9.16 -34.94 -29.44
N ALA A 10 10.32 -34.77 -28.79
CA ALA A 10 10.38 -34.10 -27.50
C ALA A 10 10.20 -32.59 -27.74
N ILE A 11 9.00 -32.07 -27.47
CA ILE A 11 8.77 -30.63 -27.42
C ILE A 11 9.23 -30.17 -26.04
N VAL A 12 10.50 -29.76 -25.94
CA VAL A 12 10.99 -28.99 -24.80
C VAL A 12 10.42 -27.58 -24.96
N ALA A 13 9.33 -27.28 -24.27
CA ALA A 13 8.84 -25.92 -24.10
C ALA A 13 9.84 -25.16 -23.22
N GLY A 14 10.92 -24.65 -23.83
CA GLY A 14 11.83 -23.71 -23.19
C GLY A 14 11.09 -22.39 -22.96
N SER A 15 10.80 -22.09 -21.70
CA SER A 15 10.30 -20.78 -21.28
C SER A 15 11.27 -19.70 -21.79
N LEU A 16 10.76 -18.78 -22.61
CA LEU A 16 11.50 -17.60 -23.06
C LEU A 16 11.71 -16.67 -21.86
N TYR A 17 12.80 -16.87 -21.12
CA TYR A 17 13.34 -15.85 -20.25
C TYR A 17 14.00 -14.79 -21.14
N ALA A 18 13.23 -13.77 -21.52
CA ALA A 18 13.78 -12.55 -22.10
C ALA A 18 14.55 -11.79 -20.99
N SER A 19 15.76 -12.26 -20.65
CA SER A 19 16.66 -11.58 -19.73
C SER A 19 17.49 -10.56 -20.52
N SER A 20 17.12 -9.28 -20.42
CA SER A 20 17.94 -8.16 -20.89
C SER A 20 18.69 -7.53 -19.70
N ALA A 21 20.01 -7.75 -19.70
CA ALA A 21 21.15 -6.94 -19.23
C ALA A 21 21.15 -6.24 -17.83
N PRO A 22 22.34 -6.06 -17.22
CA PRO A 22 22.54 -5.96 -15.77
C PRO A 22 22.40 -4.54 -15.24
N ALA A 23 21.16 -4.14 -14.99
CA ALA A 23 20.85 -3.30 -13.84
C ALA A 23 19.84 -4.10 -13.00
N SER A 24 20.44 -4.95 -12.15
CA SER A 24 19.83 -5.70 -11.05
C SER A 24 18.74 -6.70 -11.46
N GLU A 25 19.16 -7.84 -12.04
CA GLU A 25 18.30 -9.05 -12.19
C GLU A 25 17.58 -9.39 -10.88
N TRP A 26 18.26 -9.22 -9.74
CA TRP A 26 17.68 -9.42 -8.42
C TRP A 26 16.56 -8.42 -8.08
N GLY A 27 16.61 -7.18 -8.58
CA GLY A 27 15.57 -6.18 -8.37
C GLY A 27 14.32 -6.42 -9.18
N CYS A 28 14.46 -6.92 -10.41
CA CYS A 28 13.31 -7.39 -11.18
C CYS A 28 12.69 -8.66 -10.56
N GLN A 29 13.51 -9.54 -10.00
CA GLN A 29 13.02 -10.71 -9.26
C GLN A 29 12.26 -10.30 -7.98
N VAL A 30 12.79 -9.33 -7.23
CA VAL A 30 12.10 -8.75 -6.07
C VAL A 30 10.78 -8.12 -6.49
N LEU A 31 10.79 -7.28 -7.54
CA LEU A 31 9.57 -6.65 -8.06
C LEU A 31 8.50 -7.69 -8.42
N LEU A 32 8.89 -8.74 -9.15
CA LEU A 32 8.00 -9.81 -9.54
C LEU A 32 7.33 -10.45 -8.32
N CYS A 33 8.13 -10.79 -7.30
CA CYS A 33 7.63 -11.41 -6.08
C CYS A 33 6.74 -10.47 -5.25
N VAL A 34 7.13 -9.21 -5.04
CA VAL A 34 6.30 -8.27 -4.25
C VAL A 34 5.03 -7.84 -4.99
N SER A 35 5.03 -7.89 -6.32
CA SER A 35 3.83 -7.63 -7.12
C SER A 35 2.80 -8.77 -7.04
N GLY A 36 3.26 -9.99 -6.76
CA GLY A 36 2.43 -11.16 -6.51
C GLY A 36 2.20 -11.44 -5.02
N ASN A 37 1.66 -12.62 -4.74
CA ASN A 37 1.53 -13.14 -3.38
C ASN A 37 2.79 -13.94 -3.00
N TRP A 38 3.89 -13.25 -2.67
CA TRP A 38 5.15 -13.92 -2.36
C TRP A 38 5.04 -14.87 -1.17
N GLN A 39 4.16 -14.61 -0.20
CA GLN A 39 3.94 -15.51 0.94
C GLN A 39 3.39 -16.86 0.49
N ALA A 40 2.41 -16.86 -0.42
CA ALA A 40 1.82 -18.08 -0.97
C ALA A 40 2.65 -18.71 -2.11
N THR A 41 3.75 -18.07 -2.53
CA THR A 41 4.58 -18.51 -3.67
C THR A 41 5.96 -18.97 -3.19
N PRO A 42 6.19 -20.28 -2.98
CA PRO A 42 7.44 -20.78 -2.41
C PRO A 42 8.70 -20.39 -3.18
N SER A 43 8.62 -20.26 -4.51
CA SER A 43 9.75 -19.82 -5.34
C SER A 43 10.21 -18.40 -5.05
N CYS A 44 9.36 -17.57 -4.44
CA CYS A 44 9.70 -16.21 -4.03
C CYS A 44 10.36 -16.13 -2.64
N HIS A 45 10.27 -17.17 -1.83
CA HIS A 45 10.79 -17.15 -0.45
C HIS A 45 12.29 -16.83 -0.39
N PRO A 46 13.18 -17.48 -1.17
CA PRO A 46 14.62 -17.20 -1.09
C PRO A 46 14.96 -15.75 -1.45
N THR A 47 14.31 -15.22 -2.49
CA THR A 47 14.50 -13.84 -2.96
C THR A 47 14.03 -12.83 -1.92
N MET A 48 12.86 -13.06 -1.34
CA MET A 48 12.30 -12.17 -0.32
C MET A 48 13.09 -12.24 0.98
N TYR A 49 13.59 -13.40 1.39
CA TYR A 49 14.46 -13.51 2.56
C TYR A 49 15.81 -12.80 2.35
N ARG A 50 16.39 -12.89 1.15
CA ARG A 50 17.59 -12.10 0.79
C ARG A 50 17.32 -10.60 0.92
N LEU A 51 16.18 -10.13 0.45
CA LEU A 51 15.77 -8.74 0.56
C LEU A 51 15.63 -8.32 2.04
N LEU A 52 14.91 -9.10 2.84
CA LEU A 52 14.71 -8.83 4.28
C LEU A 52 16.04 -8.82 5.05
N GLY A 53 16.99 -9.69 4.68
CA GLY A 53 18.33 -9.67 5.23
C GLY A 53 19.09 -8.40 4.86
N ALA A 54 19.04 -7.99 3.59
CA ALA A 54 19.68 -6.77 3.12
C ALA A 54 19.11 -5.51 3.76
N MET A 55 17.79 -5.45 3.99
CA MET A 55 17.12 -4.34 4.67
C MET A 55 17.64 -4.06 6.09
N LYS A 56 18.19 -5.06 6.77
CA LYS A 56 18.75 -4.93 8.11
C LYS A 56 20.16 -4.32 8.12
N LEU A 57 20.82 -4.25 6.96
CA LEU A 57 22.17 -3.72 6.85
C LEU A 57 22.16 -2.19 6.74
N PRO A 58 23.14 -1.50 7.35
CA PRO A 58 23.28 -0.06 7.18
C PRO A 58 23.57 0.27 5.70
N GLY A 59 23.00 1.36 5.21
CA GLY A 59 23.16 1.79 3.82
C GLY A 59 22.32 1.01 2.80
N PHE A 60 21.37 0.20 3.24
CA PHE A 60 20.46 -0.50 2.35
C PHE A 60 19.68 0.46 1.44
N SER A 61 19.78 0.22 0.13
CA SER A 61 18.95 0.84 -0.89
C SER A 61 18.00 -0.19 -1.49
N TRP A 62 16.72 0.15 -1.58
CA TRP A 62 15.73 -0.73 -2.19
C TRP A 62 16.08 -1.04 -3.66
N PRO A 63 16.04 -2.32 -4.09
CA PRO A 63 16.33 -2.66 -5.48
C PRO A 63 15.29 -2.10 -6.44
N THR A 64 15.76 -1.49 -7.52
CA THR A 64 14.91 -1.07 -8.64
C THR A 64 15.04 -2.05 -9.80
N CYS A 65 13.96 -2.22 -10.56
CA CYS A 65 13.91 -2.94 -11.82
C CYS A 65 13.79 -1.91 -12.97
N PRO A 66 14.86 -1.68 -13.74
CA PRO A 66 14.85 -0.73 -14.86
C PRO A 66 13.87 -1.14 -15.95
N ALA A 67 13.73 -2.44 -16.23
CA ALA A 67 12.82 -2.97 -17.23
C ALA A 67 11.34 -2.59 -16.98
N ALA A 68 10.98 -2.34 -15.72
CA ALA A 68 9.65 -1.91 -15.32
C ALA A 68 9.63 -0.47 -14.77
N SER A 69 10.72 0.31 -14.89
CA SER A 69 10.85 1.65 -14.28
C SER A 69 10.34 1.67 -12.83
N SER A 70 10.74 0.66 -12.04
CA SER A 70 10.19 0.48 -10.70
C SER A 70 10.81 1.44 -9.70
N SER A 71 10.00 1.93 -8.76
CA SER A 71 10.46 2.78 -7.67
C SER A 71 11.08 1.96 -6.53
N ALA A 72 11.75 2.65 -5.62
CA ALA A 72 11.97 2.14 -4.28
C ALA A 72 10.63 1.85 -3.58
N ALA A 73 10.58 0.83 -2.72
CA ALA A 73 9.41 0.61 -1.88
C ALA A 73 9.24 1.76 -0.89
N ARG A 74 8.00 2.15 -0.68
CA ARG A 74 7.60 3.16 0.29
C ARG A 74 6.61 2.56 1.26
N LYS A 75 6.59 3.09 2.48
CA LYS A 75 5.67 2.66 3.53
C LYS A 75 4.59 3.70 3.72
N ASP A 76 3.34 3.30 3.56
CA ASP A 76 2.16 4.07 3.94
C ASP A 76 1.23 3.17 4.76
N VAL A 77 1.08 3.53 6.03
CA VAL A 77 0.42 2.70 7.04
C VAL A 77 -1.08 2.92 7.05
N TYR A 78 -1.57 4.02 6.50
CA TYR A 78 -2.96 4.43 6.66
C TYR A 78 -3.77 4.21 5.39
N ASP A 79 -4.95 3.61 5.55
CA ASP A 79 -5.95 3.44 4.50
C ASP A 79 -6.67 4.73 4.18
N ASP A 80 -7.36 4.81 3.04
CA ASP A 80 -8.17 5.97 2.73
C ASP A 80 -9.28 6.13 3.77
N CYS A 81 -9.66 7.37 4.04
CA CYS A 81 -10.78 7.64 4.94
C CYS A 81 -12.10 7.14 4.32
N PRO A 82 -13.06 6.68 5.12
CA PRO A 82 -14.38 6.28 4.61
C PRO A 82 -15.05 7.41 3.83
N GLU A 83 -16.02 7.08 2.99
CA GLU A 83 -16.75 8.08 2.20
C GLU A 83 -17.34 9.19 3.08
N GLY A 84 -17.13 10.45 2.67
CA GLY A 84 -17.58 11.63 3.41
C GLY A 84 -16.69 12.03 4.59
N TRP A 85 -15.53 11.39 4.76
CA TRP A 85 -14.49 11.78 5.72
C TRP A 85 -13.24 12.28 4.99
N THR A 86 -12.53 13.23 5.60
CA THR A 86 -11.28 13.79 5.08
C THR A 86 -10.10 13.39 5.97
N VAL A 87 -8.88 13.35 5.43
CA VAL A 87 -7.68 13.07 6.22
C VAL A 87 -7.49 14.17 7.26
N GLY A 88 -7.46 13.76 8.53
CA GLY A 88 -7.19 14.59 9.70
C GLY A 88 -5.83 14.28 10.30
N TYR A 89 -5.39 15.14 11.22
CA TYR A 89 -4.06 15.06 11.82
C TYR A 89 -4.14 15.09 13.34
N SER A 90 -3.38 14.22 14.01
CA SER A 90 -3.16 14.35 15.45
C SER A 90 -1.77 14.88 15.76
N ASP A 91 -1.69 15.64 16.86
CA ASP A 91 -0.43 16.04 17.47
C ASP A 91 0.15 14.86 18.23
N VAL A 92 1.39 14.49 17.89
CA VAL A 92 2.13 13.46 18.60
C VAL A 92 3.38 14.07 19.24
N GLY A 93 3.22 14.66 20.42
CA GLY A 93 4.32 15.12 21.27
C GLY A 93 3.96 16.31 22.16
N HIS A 94 4.78 16.55 23.19
CA HIS A 94 4.67 17.75 24.04
C HIS A 94 5.07 19.04 23.30
N ASP A 95 5.80 18.90 22.18
CA ASP A 95 6.37 20.01 21.41
C ASP A 95 5.59 20.39 20.14
N GLY A 96 4.38 19.85 19.93
CA GLY A 96 3.41 20.29 18.89
C GLY A 96 3.84 20.18 17.41
N ASN A 97 5.09 19.80 17.11
CA ASN A 97 5.68 19.97 15.78
C ASN A 97 5.57 18.74 14.86
N ARG A 98 4.98 17.63 15.31
CA ARG A 98 4.73 16.47 14.44
C ARG A 98 3.25 16.18 14.34
N LEU A 99 2.67 16.65 13.23
CA LEU A 99 1.36 16.24 12.75
C LEU A 99 1.47 14.87 12.08
N LYS A 100 0.64 13.91 12.49
CA LYS A 100 0.51 12.61 11.80
C LYS A 100 -0.86 12.53 11.12
N PRO A 101 -0.94 12.11 9.84
CA PRO A 101 -2.21 11.96 9.11
C PRO A 101 -2.93 10.66 9.51
N ASN A 102 -3.12 10.45 10.81
CA ASN A 102 -3.62 9.22 11.42
C ASN A 102 -5.09 9.31 11.83
N MET A 103 -5.78 10.41 11.49
CA MET A 103 -7.18 10.61 11.80
C MET A 103 -7.98 10.74 10.50
N CYS A 104 -9.27 10.43 10.59
CA CYS A 104 -10.27 10.83 9.63
C CYS A 104 -11.21 11.81 10.32
N GLU A 105 -11.52 12.92 9.66
CA GLU A 105 -12.34 14.00 10.20
C GLU A 105 -13.55 14.26 9.32
N LYS A 106 -14.66 14.64 9.95
CA LYS A 106 -15.88 15.05 9.26
C LYS A 106 -16.56 16.17 10.03
N ARG A 107 -17.06 17.17 9.32
CA ARG A 107 -17.90 18.21 9.92
C ARG A 107 -19.35 17.73 9.97
N GLU A 108 -19.90 17.69 11.18
CA GLU A 108 -21.28 17.32 11.45
C GLU A 108 -21.96 18.46 12.25
N ASN A 109 -23.26 18.63 12.04
CA ASN A 109 -24.05 19.60 12.81
C ASN A 109 -24.52 18.95 14.12
N LEU A 110 -23.66 18.97 15.13
CA LEU A 110 -23.90 18.37 16.44
C LEU A 110 -24.10 19.46 17.50
N CYS A 111 -25.35 19.81 17.76
CA CYS A 111 -25.67 20.59 18.95
C CYS A 111 -25.75 19.68 20.18
N PHE A 112 -25.36 20.20 21.34
CA PHE A 112 -25.51 19.52 22.61
C PHE A 112 -26.45 20.33 23.49
N ASN A 113 -27.34 19.65 24.20
CA ASN A 113 -28.18 20.33 25.19
C ASN A 113 -27.33 20.64 26.44
N HIS A 114 -27.17 21.93 26.77
CA HIS A 114 -26.37 22.37 27.92
C HIS A 114 -26.86 21.82 29.27
N ARG A 115 -28.12 21.39 29.40
CA ARG A 115 -28.67 20.86 30.67
C ARG A 115 -28.29 19.41 30.95
N ASN A 116 -28.06 18.59 29.92
CA ASN A 116 -27.86 17.15 30.10
C ASN A 116 -26.69 16.57 29.29
N GLY A 117 -25.96 17.39 28.53
CA GLY A 117 -24.80 16.99 27.74
C GLY A 117 -25.11 16.02 26.59
N ARG A 118 -26.38 15.76 26.27
CA ARG A 118 -26.77 14.82 25.20
C ARG A 118 -26.76 15.51 23.83
N PRO A 119 -26.32 14.81 22.77
CA PRO A 119 -26.39 15.34 21.40
C PRO A 119 -27.84 15.46 20.92
N ILE A 120 -28.17 16.58 20.30
CA ILE A 120 -29.44 16.82 19.59
C ILE A 120 -29.14 16.68 18.09
N PHE A 121 -29.51 15.54 17.50
CA PHE A 121 -29.55 15.40 16.05
C PHE A 121 -30.79 16.13 15.53
N LYS A 122 -30.59 17.26 14.83
CA LYS A 122 -31.60 18.23 14.34
C LYS A 122 -32.01 19.31 15.35
N PRO A 123 -31.15 20.30 15.61
CA PRO A 123 -31.53 21.47 16.40
C PRO A 123 -32.62 22.28 15.69
N VAL A 124 -33.63 22.71 16.45
CA VAL A 124 -34.46 23.85 16.06
C VAL A 124 -33.58 25.08 16.21
N THR A 125 -33.08 25.63 15.11
CA THR A 125 -32.21 26.81 15.12
C THR A 125 -33.06 28.04 15.47
N ASN A 126 -33.07 28.45 16.73
CA ASN A 126 -33.51 29.80 17.06
C ASN A 126 -32.43 30.77 16.56
N ARG A 127 -32.77 31.42 15.45
CA ARG A 127 -31.97 32.27 14.54
C ARG A 127 -31.18 33.45 15.17
N ARG A 128 -31.05 33.55 16.49
CA ARG A 128 -30.50 34.73 17.18
C ARG A 128 -29.06 34.57 17.67
N ASP A 129 -28.60 33.36 17.92
CA ASP A 129 -27.23 33.12 18.38
C ASP A 129 -26.44 32.52 17.23
N GLY A 130 -25.40 33.23 16.78
CA GLY A 130 -24.50 32.82 15.70
C GLY A 130 -23.66 31.57 16.00
N ASP A 131 -24.13 30.69 16.88
CA ASP A 131 -23.48 29.46 17.28
C ASP A 131 -23.64 28.42 16.16
N SER A 132 -22.64 28.36 15.28
CA SER A 132 -22.55 27.27 14.33
C SER A 132 -22.36 25.96 15.11
N CYS A 133 -23.39 25.12 15.21
CA CYS A 133 -23.29 23.76 15.75
C CYS A 133 -22.42 22.80 14.92
N GLN A 134 -21.63 23.33 13.98
CA GLN A 134 -20.67 22.56 13.22
C GLN A 134 -19.56 22.11 14.16
N LYS A 135 -19.52 20.81 14.44
CA LYS A 135 -18.40 20.18 15.12
C LYS A 135 -17.65 19.27 14.16
N THR A 136 -16.34 19.29 14.26
CA THR A 136 -15.50 18.26 13.64
C THR A 136 -15.51 17.06 14.56
N ILE A 137 -16.02 15.93 14.05
CA ILE A 137 -15.81 14.63 14.68
C ILE A 137 -14.60 13.97 14.03
N SER A 138 -13.82 13.26 14.83
CA SER A 138 -12.62 12.57 14.38
C SER A 138 -12.67 11.10 14.78
N MET A 139 -12.19 10.22 13.92
CA MET A 139 -11.94 8.81 14.23
C MET A 139 -10.52 8.41 13.83
N PRO A 140 -9.92 7.38 14.45
CA PRO A 140 -8.65 6.84 13.99
C PRO A 140 -8.76 6.40 12.52
N ARG A 141 -7.76 6.77 11.71
CA ARG A 141 -7.70 6.37 10.30
C ARG A 141 -7.44 4.86 10.22
N PRO A 142 -8.17 4.12 9.37
CA PRO A 142 -7.94 2.69 9.23
C PRO A 142 -6.49 2.39 8.84
N THR A 143 -5.94 1.28 9.32
CA THR A 143 -4.56 0.88 9.01
C THR A 143 -4.54 -0.16 7.90
N ARG A 144 -3.62 -0.02 6.95
CA ARG A 144 -3.44 -0.98 5.85
C ARG A 144 -2.88 -2.30 6.38
N THR A 145 -3.44 -3.41 5.93
CA THR A 145 -2.89 -4.76 6.17
C THR A 145 -1.57 -4.98 5.44
N LYS A 146 -1.36 -4.25 4.34
CA LYS A 146 -0.16 -4.27 3.48
C LYS A 146 0.40 -2.84 3.37
N PRO A 147 1.26 -2.41 4.29
CA PRO A 147 1.68 -1.01 4.37
C PRO A 147 2.80 -0.64 3.38
N TRP A 148 3.40 -1.61 2.70
CA TRP A 148 4.48 -1.36 1.75
C TRP A 148 3.92 -1.31 0.33
N TYR A 149 4.40 -0.40 -0.48
CA TYR A 149 4.03 -0.34 -1.89
C TYR A 149 5.22 -0.01 -2.79
N VAL A 150 5.14 -0.50 -4.02
CA VAL A 150 6.07 -0.18 -5.11
C VAL A 150 5.25 0.28 -6.30
N GLU A 151 5.74 1.33 -6.96
CA GLU A 151 5.22 1.78 -8.24
C GLU A 151 6.10 1.27 -9.35
N TYR A 152 5.50 0.82 -10.45
CA TYR A 152 6.20 0.31 -11.61
C TYR A 152 5.37 0.55 -12.86
N THR A 153 5.95 0.30 -14.02
CA THR A 153 5.30 0.36 -15.31
C THR A 153 5.11 -1.08 -15.78
N ASP A 154 3.87 -1.45 -16.09
CA ASP A 154 3.57 -2.79 -16.60
C ASP A 154 4.00 -2.97 -18.06
N ALA A 155 3.83 -4.19 -18.59
CA ALA A 155 4.17 -4.52 -19.98
C ALA A 155 3.36 -3.72 -21.03
N LYS A 156 2.26 -3.07 -20.63
CA LYS A 156 1.43 -2.21 -21.48
C LYS A 156 1.84 -0.73 -21.37
N GLY A 157 2.87 -0.41 -20.59
CA GLY A 157 3.31 0.97 -20.38
C GLY A 157 2.49 1.74 -19.34
N LEU A 158 1.58 1.09 -18.60
CA LEU A 158 0.75 1.75 -17.60
C LEU A 158 1.44 1.77 -16.24
N ARG A 159 1.37 2.90 -15.54
CA ARG A 159 1.84 3.03 -14.15
C ARG A 159 0.92 2.24 -13.23
N GLN A 160 1.50 1.25 -12.55
CA GLN A 160 0.85 0.40 -11.55
C GLN A 160 1.42 0.72 -10.17
N ARG A 161 0.58 0.49 -9.15
CA ARG A 161 0.98 0.50 -7.74
C ARG A 161 0.53 -0.82 -7.12
N THR A 162 1.47 -1.58 -6.58
CA THR A 162 1.17 -2.81 -5.84
C THR A 162 1.47 -2.65 -4.36
N TRP A 163 0.56 -3.14 -3.54
CA TRP A 163 0.67 -3.14 -2.08
C TRP A 163 1.03 -4.54 -1.59
N PHE A 164 2.00 -4.62 -0.67
CA PHE A 164 2.49 -5.86 -0.10
C PHE A 164 2.84 -5.70 1.39
N ASN A 165 3.04 -6.84 2.05
CA ASN A 165 3.50 -6.91 3.42
C ASN A 165 4.86 -7.62 3.44
N LEU A 166 5.81 -7.05 4.21
CA LEU A 166 7.15 -7.60 4.40
C LEU A 166 7.27 -8.51 5.64
N ASN A 167 6.23 -8.60 6.47
CA ASN A 167 6.16 -9.35 7.72
C ASN A 167 7.37 -9.12 8.63
N ILE A 168 7.68 -7.84 8.84
CA ILE A 168 8.80 -7.34 9.65
C ILE A 168 8.31 -6.66 10.92
#